data_AF-A0A812IGW2-F1
#
_entry.id   AF-A0A812IGW2-F1
#
_cell.length_a   1.000
_cell.length_b   1.000
_cell.length_c   1.000
_cell.angle_alpha   90.00
_cell.angle_beta   90.00
_cell.angle_gamma   90.00
#
_symmetry.space_group_name_H-M   'P 1'
#
loop_
_entity.id
_entity.type
_entity.pdbx_description
1 polymer ?
#
loop_
_entity_poly.entity_id
_entity_poly.type
_entity_poly.pdbx_seq_one_letter_code
_entity_poly.pdbx_strand_id
1 'polypeptide(L)'
;MASGDVVAKPPEHVRCKNFGCSQFFDPRYPEQTVCTHHRLPPVFHETAKYWACCPDKKAYDWEEFMKIPGCQTGHCTTVAKDKKFLGGADIRAEHAPKRLDDEVPVDPRKKLDRLREGLVSLGVSADDFDRAWGRLGAKLGDLSLVAQKMNQLFTETLQTMDTDDMNLPD
;
A
#
# COMPACT_ATOMS: atom_id res chain seq x y z
N MET A 1 -31.32 38.75 -12.27
CA MET A 1 -30.45 38.58 -11.08
C MET A 1 -30.96 37.34 -10.36
N ALA A 2 -30.31 36.20 -10.56
CA ALA A 2 -30.69 34.95 -9.89
C ALA A 2 -29.83 34.82 -8.64
N SER A 3 -30.44 34.99 -7.47
CA SER A 3 -29.83 34.79 -6.17
C SER A 3 -29.41 33.33 -6.04
N GLY A 4 -28.10 33.07 -6.14
CA GLY A 4 -27.52 31.79 -5.75
C GLY A 4 -27.49 31.73 -4.24
N ASP A 5 -28.47 31.05 -3.64
CA ASP A 5 -28.51 30.80 -2.20
C ASP A 5 -27.28 29.96 -1.81
N VAL A 6 -26.25 30.64 -1.31
CA VAL A 6 -25.11 30.01 -0.66
C VAL A 6 -25.62 29.46 0.66
N VAL A 7 -25.93 28.16 0.70
CA VAL A 7 -26.35 27.45 1.91
C VAL A 7 -25.30 27.70 3.01
N ALA A 8 -25.65 28.55 3.97
CA ALA A 8 -24.81 28.88 5.11
C ALA A 8 -24.57 27.61 5.94
N LYS A 9 -23.30 27.24 6.14
CA LYS A 9 -22.88 26.01 6.81
C LYS A 9 -23.33 26.03 8.30
N PRO A 10 -24.28 25.19 8.71
CA PRO A 10 -24.52 24.95 10.13
C PRO A 10 -23.31 24.25 10.74
N PRO A 11 -22.92 24.53 12.01
CA PRO A 11 -21.72 23.97 12.63
C PRO A 11 -21.64 22.44 12.64
N GLU A 12 -22.80 21.76 12.65
CA GLU A 12 -22.91 20.30 12.76
C GLU A 12 -23.04 19.57 11.41
N HIS A 13 -23.16 20.28 10.27
CA HIS A 13 -23.35 19.64 8.98
C HIS A 13 -22.03 19.42 8.23
N VAL A 14 -21.89 18.23 7.64
CA VAL A 14 -20.71 17.80 6.88
C VAL A 14 -21.04 17.71 5.39
N ARG A 15 -20.02 17.89 4.55
CA ARG A 15 -20.18 17.77 3.10
C ARG A 15 -20.32 16.29 2.70
N CYS A 16 -21.29 16.01 1.84
CA CYS A 16 -21.45 14.69 1.24
C CYS A 16 -20.21 14.26 0.43
N LYS A 17 -19.81 13.00 0.56
CA LYS A 17 -18.68 12.41 -0.19
C LYS A 17 -19.10 11.60 -1.43
N ASN A 18 -20.39 11.56 -1.75
CA ASN A 18 -20.84 11.01 -3.03
C ASN A 18 -20.36 11.88 -4.19
N PHE A 19 -20.00 11.25 -5.31
CA PHE A 19 -19.49 11.93 -6.49
C PHE A 19 -20.48 12.95 -7.07
N GLY A 20 -20.04 14.20 -7.24
CA GLY A 20 -20.86 15.29 -7.78
C GLY A 20 -21.90 15.86 -6.80
N CYS A 21 -22.04 15.29 -5.59
CA CYS A 21 -22.92 15.87 -4.57
C CYS A 21 -22.21 17.03 -3.86
N SER A 22 -22.84 18.20 -3.84
CA SER A 22 -22.33 19.39 -3.14
C SER A 22 -23.16 19.78 -1.91
N GLN A 23 -24.04 18.88 -1.46
CA GLN A 23 -24.92 19.13 -0.31
C GLN A 23 -24.19 18.93 1.03
N PHE A 24 -24.62 19.68 2.02
CA PHE A 24 -24.26 19.50 3.42
C PHE A 24 -25.39 18.78 4.15
N PHE A 25 -25.06 17.84 5.04
CA PHE A 25 -26.04 17.04 5.76
C PHE A 25 -25.58 16.76 7.19
N ASP A 26 -26.51 16.42 8.08
CA ASP A 26 -26.18 15.98 9.45
C ASP A 26 -25.68 14.52 9.41
N PRO A 27 -24.43 14.25 9.80
CA PRO A 27 -23.88 12.89 9.79
C PRO A 27 -24.56 11.93 10.77
N ARG A 28 -25.35 12.43 11.74
CA ARG A 28 -26.12 11.59 12.68
C ARG A 28 -27.34 10.96 12.03
N TYR A 29 -27.88 11.59 10.98
CA TYR A 29 -29.11 11.17 10.30
C TYR A 29 -28.94 11.20 8.77
N PRO A 30 -28.00 10.42 8.21
CA PRO A 30 -27.74 10.39 6.76
C PRO A 30 -28.97 9.98 5.94
N GLU A 31 -29.82 9.12 6.48
CA GLU A 31 -31.05 8.61 5.87
C GLU A 31 -32.10 9.70 5.62
N GLN A 32 -32.05 10.81 6.35
CA GLN A 32 -33.00 11.91 6.18
C GLN A 32 -32.62 12.81 4.99
N THR A 33 -31.37 12.74 4.52
CA THR A 33 -30.88 13.59 3.43
C THR A 33 -30.63 12.79 2.17
N VAL A 34 -31.61 12.86 1.26
CA VAL A 34 -31.53 12.25 -0.07
C VAL A 34 -30.78 13.18 -1.03
N CYS A 35 -29.83 12.64 -1.78
CA CYS A 35 -29.03 13.37 -2.76
C CYS A 35 -29.01 12.66 -4.12
N THR A 36 -28.92 13.46 -5.18
CA THR A 36 -28.62 12.98 -6.54
C THR A 36 -27.12 13.08 -6.79
N HIS A 37 -26.51 11.96 -7.15
CA HIS A 37 -25.06 11.84 -7.28
C HIS A 37 -24.68 10.92 -8.44
N HIS A 38 -23.39 10.90 -8.75
CA HIS A 38 -22.81 10.03 -9.77
C HIS A 38 -22.33 8.72 -9.15
N ARG A 39 -22.59 7.61 -9.83
CA ARG A 39 -22.20 6.28 -9.34
C ARG A 39 -20.70 6.05 -9.44
N LEU A 40 -20.09 6.58 -10.50
CA LEU A 40 -18.70 6.32 -10.89
C LEU A 40 -17.88 7.62 -10.85
N PRO A 41 -16.54 7.51 -10.73
CA PRO A 41 -15.63 8.66 -10.66
C PRO A 41 -15.65 9.53 -11.93
N PRO A 42 -15.07 10.74 -11.87
CA PRO A 42 -14.92 11.60 -13.03
C PRO A 42 -13.82 11.07 -13.97
N VAL A 43 -13.98 11.32 -15.26
CA VAL A 43 -13.04 10.97 -16.32
C VAL A 43 -12.60 12.24 -17.02
N PHE A 44 -11.28 12.38 -17.17
CA PHE A 44 -10.65 13.49 -17.89
C PHE A 44 -9.82 12.90 -19.03
N HIS A 45 -10.28 13.09 -20.27
CA HIS A 45 -9.61 12.58 -21.47
C HIS A 45 -9.73 13.60 -22.60
N GLU A 46 -8.64 13.91 -23.30
CA GLU A 46 -8.63 14.84 -24.44
C GLU A 46 -9.38 16.16 -24.15
N THR A 47 -9.10 16.79 -23.01
CA THR A 47 -9.74 18.03 -22.51
C THR A 47 -11.20 17.93 -22.10
N ALA A 48 -11.91 16.86 -22.51
CA ALA A 48 -13.26 16.57 -22.10
C ALA A 48 -13.30 16.04 -20.65
N LYS A 49 -14.29 16.51 -19.89
CA LYS A 49 -14.54 16.19 -18.49
C LYS A 49 -15.95 15.65 -18.37
N TYR A 50 -16.11 14.45 -17.84
CA TYR A 50 -17.41 13.82 -17.67
C TYR A 50 -17.40 12.84 -16.51
N TRP A 51 -18.56 12.33 -16.12
CA TRP A 51 -18.66 11.27 -15.12
C TRP A 51 -18.69 9.92 -15.82
N ALA A 52 -17.95 8.91 -15.36
CA ALA A 52 -17.91 7.59 -16.03
C ALA A 52 -19.29 6.91 -16.15
N CYS A 53 -20.25 7.25 -15.28
CA CYS A 53 -21.63 6.78 -15.37
C CYS A 53 -22.51 7.57 -16.36
N CYS A 54 -22.01 8.68 -16.91
CA CYS A 54 -22.70 9.56 -17.85
C CYS A 54 -21.75 10.03 -18.97
N PRO A 55 -21.25 9.13 -19.83
CA PRO A 55 -20.26 9.45 -20.86
C PRO A 55 -20.77 10.46 -21.91
N ASP A 56 -22.08 10.55 -22.10
CA ASP A 56 -22.69 11.47 -23.07
C ASP A 56 -22.75 12.92 -22.56
N LYS A 57 -22.60 13.14 -21.25
CA LYS A 57 -22.61 14.47 -20.62
C LYS A 57 -21.18 14.98 -20.47
N LYS A 58 -20.59 15.42 -21.58
CA LYS A 58 -19.24 15.97 -21.61
C LYS A 58 -19.27 17.48 -21.41
N ALA A 59 -18.36 17.96 -20.57
CA ALA A 59 -18.06 19.37 -20.37
C ALA A 59 -16.61 19.62 -20.77
N TYR A 60 -16.32 20.82 -21.29
CA TYR A 60 -14.96 21.21 -21.65
C TYR A 60 -14.37 22.20 -20.64
N ASP A 61 -15.23 22.90 -19.90
CA ASP A 61 -14.83 23.72 -18.76
C ASP A 61 -15.10 23.04 -17.41
N TRP A 62 -14.38 23.48 -16.36
CA TRP A 62 -14.53 22.95 -15.00
C TRP A 62 -15.89 23.29 -14.39
N GLU A 63 -16.41 24.51 -14.60
CA GLU A 63 -17.69 24.91 -14.03
C GLU A 63 -18.86 24.13 -14.63
N GLU A 64 -18.82 23.90 -15.95
CA GLU A 64 -19.81 23.07 -16.65
C GLU A 64 -19.79 21.63 -16.13
N PHE A 65 -18.60 21.08 -15.91
CA PHE A 65 -18.44 19.74 -15.35
C PHE A 65 -19.08 19.60 -13.96
N MET A 66 -18.89 20.59 -13.08
CA MET A 66 -19.49 20.61 -11.74
C MET A 66 -21.02 20.76 -11.76
N LYS A 67 -21.58 21.30 -12.86
CA LYS A 67 -23.03 21.45 -13.06
C LYS A 67 -23.70 20.20 -13.65
N ILE A 68 -22.94 19.16 -14.05
CA ILE A 68 -23.51 17.92 -14.60
C ILE A 68 -24.38 17.24 -13.53
N PRO A 69 -25.71 17.11 -13.73
CA PRO A 69 -26.60 16.57 -12.72
C PRO A 69 -26.33 15.08 -12.47
N GLY A 70 -26.36 14.69 -11.20
CA GLY A 70 -26.24 13.29 -10.77
C GLY A 70 -27.24 12.37 -11.46
N CYS A 71 -26.82 11.14 -11.75
CA CYS A 71 -27.65 10.15 -12.45
C CYS A 71 -28.32 9.12 -11.52
N GLN A 72 -27.98 9.13 -10.23
CA GLN A 72 -28.49 8.18 -9.25
C GLN A 72 -28.94 8.91 -7.99
N THR A 73 -30.08 8.49 -7.44
CA THR A 73 -30.58 8.98 -6.15
C THR A 73 -30.15 8.03 -5.03
N GLY A 74 -29.75 8.57 -3.89
CA GLY A 74 -29.43 7.80 -2.68
C GLY A 74 -29.25 8.72 -1.48
N HIS A 75 -28.69 8.23 -0.39
CA HIS A 75 -28.49 9.01 0.83
C HIS A 75 -27.10 9.65 0.86
N CYS A 76 -27.00 10.82 1.50
CA CYS A 76 -25.71 11.45 1.76
C CYS A 76 -24.83 10.56 2.65
N THR A 77 -23.52 10.62 2.45
CA THR A 77 -22.55 9.81 3.22
C THR A 77 -21.26 10.56 3.50
N THR A 78 -20.62 10.23 4.62
CA THR A 78 -19.27 10.69 5.01
C THR A 78 -18.16 9.76 4.52
N VAL A 79 -18.53 8.60 3.96
CA VAL A 79 -17.58 7.60 3.45
C VAL A 79 -17.24 7.93 2.00
N ALA A 80 -15.95 8.12 1.72
CA ALA A 80 -15.49 8.33 0.36
C ALA A 80 -15.49 6.99 -0.39
N LYS A 81 -15.98 6.98 -1.64
CA LYS A 81 -15.90 5.80 -2.51
C LYS A 81 -14.48 5.65 -3.05
N ASP A 82 -14.00 4.40 -3.12
CA ASP A 82 -12.70 4.06 -3.70
C ASP A 82 -12.60 4.53 -5.15
N LYS A 83 -11.48 5.19 -5.51
CA LYS A 83 -11.20 5.70 -6.85
C LYS A 83 -10.22 4.79 -7.62
N LYS A 84 -10.24 3.48 -7.35
CA LYS A 84 -9.15 2.56 -7.72
C LYS A 84 -8.97 2.32 -9.21
N PHE A 85 -9.95 2.66 -10.04
CA PHE A 85 -9.87 2.36 -11.46
C PHE A 85 -10.67 3.42 -12.23
N LEU A 86 -10.11 3.88 -13.36
CA LEU A 86 -10.75 4.71 -14.39
C LEU A 86 -10.48 6.23 -14.30
N GLY A 87 -9.23 6.61 -14.58
CA GLY A 87 -8.82 7.97 -14.96
C GLY A 87 -8.37 8.84 -13.80
N GLY A 88 -7.05 8.99 -13.63
CA GLY A 88 -6.46 9.94 -12.67
C GLY A 88 -6.06 9.37 -11.31
N ALA A 89 -6.15 8.05 -11.09
CA ALA A 89 -5.51 7.39 -9.95
C ALA A 89 -4.03 7.13 -10.26
N ASP A 90 -3.13 7.59 -9.38
CA ASP A 90 -1.69 7.34 -9.52
C ASP A 90 -1.37 5.88 -9.12
N ILE A 91 -1.42 4.99 -10.10
CA ILE A 91 -1.08 3.56 -9.94
C ILE A 91 0.43 3.29 -10.04
N ARG A 92 1.29 4.32 -10.12
CA ARG A 92 2.74 4.12 -10.32
C ARG A 92 3.39 3.35 -9.18
N ALA A 93 2.87 3.45 -7.96
CA ALA A 93 3.38 2.68 -6.83
C ALA A 93 3.06 1.18 -6.98
N GLU A 94 1.82 0.85 -7.39
CA GLU A 94 1.36 -0.54 -7.57
C GLU A 94 1.97 -1.21 -8.81
N HIS A 95 2.33 -0.42 -9.82
CA HIS A 95 2.95 -0.86 -11.06
C HIS A 95 4.38 -0.34 -11.22
N ALA A 96 5.05 -0.09 -10.11
CA ALA A 96 6.45 0.30 -10.16
C ALA A 96 7.26 -0.81 -10.85
N PRO A 97 8.13 -0.48 -11.81
CA PRO A 97 8.98 -1.48 -12.43
C PRO A 97 9.86 -2.11 -11.36
N LYS A 98 9.76 -3.44 -11.23
CA LYS A 98 10.65 -4.21 -10.36
C LYS A 98 12.07 -4.13 -10.92
N ARG A 99 13.08 -3.97 -10.06
CA ARG A 99 14.49 -4.01 -10.51
C ARG A 99 14.87 -5.46 -10.79
N LEU A 100 15.47 -5.72 -11.96
CA LEU A 100 15.96 -7.05 -12.33
C LEU A 100 17.03 -7.57 -11.34
N ASP A 101 17.79 -6.67 -10.73
CA ASP A 101 18.85 -6.98 -9.77
C ASP A 101 18.35 -7.63 -8.47
N ASP A 102 17.07 -7.42 -8.13
CA ASP A 102 16.48 -7.93 -6.87
C ASP A 102 16.25 -9.45 -6.90
N GLU A 103 16.13 -10.05 -8.09
CA GLU A 103 15.85 -11.48 -8.28
C GLU A 103 17.09 -12.28 -8.72
N VAL A 104 18.27 -11.65 -8.81
CA VAL A 104 19.51 -12.37 -9.17
C VAL A 104 19.87 -13.33 -8.02
N PRO A 105 20.01 -14.65 -8.27
CA PRO A 105 20.46 -15.60 -7.26
C PRO A 105 21.79 -15.14 -6.67
N VAL A 106 21.77 -14.76 -5.39
CA VAL A 106 22.96 -14.27 -4.69
C VAL A 106 23.98 -15.40 -4.64
N ASP A 107 25.17 -15.12 -5.19
CA ASP A 107 26.33 -16.02 -5.14
C ASP A 107 26.48 -16.60 -3.72
N PRO A 108 26.56 -17.93 -3.56
CA PRO A 108 26.67 -18.56 -2.25
C PRO A 108 27.83 -18.03 -1.41
N ARG A 109 28.92 -17.52 -2.02
CA ARG A 109 30.01 -16.85 -1.30
C ARG A 109 29.54 -15.59 -0.61
N LYS A 110 28.80 -14.73 -1.31
CA LYS A 110 28.25 -13.49 -0.75
C LYS A 110 27.29 -13.78 0.42
N LYS A 111 26.58 -14.91 0.39
CA LYS A 111 25.74 -15.32 1.53
C LYS A 111 26.58 -15.70 2.75
N LEU A 112 27.67 -16.43 2.56
CA LEU A 112 28.62 -16.78 3.62
C LEU A 112 29.35 -15.54 4.17
N ASP A 113 29.74 -14.60 3.31
CA ASP A 113 30.40 -13.36 3.71
C ASP A 113 29.48 -12.50 4.58
N ARG A 114 28.20 -12.35 4.19
CA ARG A 114 27.19 -11.64 5.01
C ARG A 114 26.99 -12.31 6.37
N LEU A 115 26.96 -13.65 6.42
CA LEU A 115 26.83 -14.39 7.67
C LEU A 115 28.08 -14.20 8.55
N ARG A 116 29.27 -14.20 7.95
CA ARG A 116 30.54 -13.92 8.63
C ARG A 116 30.54 -12.53 9.25
N GLU A 117 30.20 -11.51 8.47
CA GLU A 117 30.11 -10.13 8.94
C GLU A 117 29.15 -10.00 10.14
N GLY A 118 27.97 -10.61 10.04
CA GLY A 118 26.99 -10.63 11.12
C GLY A 118 27.51 -11.32 12.40
N LEU A 119 28.05 -12.53 12.29
CA LEU A 119 28.54 -13.27 13.46
C LEU A 119 29.78 -12.62 14.10
N VAL A 120 30.67 -12.06 13.29
CA VAL A 120 31.83 -11.29 13.79
C VAL A 120 31.37 -10.05 14.55
N SER A 121 30.34 -9.36 14.06
CA SER A 121 29.76 -8.21 14.78
C SER A 121 29.13 -8.60 16.13
N LEU A 122 28.71 -9.86 16.28
CA LEU A 122 28.16 -10.42 17.53
C LEU A 122 29.24 -11.03 18.44
N GLY A 123 30.53 -10.96 18.05
CA GLY A 123 31.66 -11.42 18.86
C GLY A 123 32.20 -12.81 18.51
N VAL A 124 31.74 -13.46 17.44
CA VAL A 124 32.34 -14.70 16.94
C VAL A 124 33.67 -14.39 16.25
N SER A 125 34.72 -15.16 16.54
CA SER A 125 36.00 -15.00 15.85
C SER A 125 35.87 -15.32 14.36
N ALA A 126 36.41 -14.42 13.51
CA ALA A 126 36.43 -14.60 12.07
C ALA A 126 37.17 -15.88 11.65
N ASP A 127 38.27 -16.21 12.34
CA ASP A 127 39.08 -17.41 12.07
C ASP A 127 38.32 -18.70 12.42
N ASP A 128 37.50 -18.67 13.47
CA ASP A 128 36.68 -19.81 13.88
C ASP A 128 35.55 -20.06 12.87
N PHE A 129 34.92 -18.99 12.39
CA PHE A 129 33.96 -19.05 11.29
C PHE A 129 34.61 -19.61 10.01
N ASP A 130 35.78 -19.08 9.64
CA ASP A 130 36.50 -19.47 8.43
C ASP A 130 36.91 -20.96 8.46
N ARG A 131 37.33 -21.44 9.64
CA ARG A 131 37.64 -22.85 9.88
C ARG A 131 36.40 -23.75 9.85
N ALA A 132 35.29 -23.32 10.43
CA ALA A 132 34.05 -24.09 10.48
C ALA A 132 33.44 -24.26 9.07
N TRP A 133 33.29 -23.17 8.33
CA TRP A 133 32.76 -23.22 6.97
C TRP A 133 33.72 -23.96 6.02
N GLY A 134 35.05 -23.76 6.16
CA GLY A 134 36.05 -24.46 5.34
C GLY A 134 36.03 -25.98 5.51
N ARG A 135 35.80 -26.48 6.74
CA ARG A 135 35.60 -27.92 7.00
C ARG A 135 34.34 -28.47 6.34
N LEU A 136 33.25 -27.70 6.32
CA LEU A 136 32.02 -28.08 5.63
C LEU A 136 32.20 -28.04 4.11
N GLY A 137 32.93 -27.05 3.58
CA GLY A 137 33.29 -26.95 2.16
C GLY A 137 34.09 -28.16 1.68
N ALA A 138 35.07 -28.61 2.46
CA ALA A 138 35.84 -29.81 2.14
C ALA A 138 35.00 -31.11 2.11
N LYS A 139 33.90 -31.16 2.87
CA LYS A 139 33.00 -32.33 2.93
C LYS A 139 31.92 -32.31 1.86
N LEU A 140 31.34 -31.15 1.59
CA LEU A 140 30.16 -31.01 0.73
C LEU A 140 30.51 -30.68 -0.73
N GLY A 141 31.67 -30.05 -0.99
CA GLY A 141 32.10 -29.67 -2.33
C GLY A 141 31.32 -28.53 -2.99
N ASP A 142 30.11 -28.21 -2.50
CA ASP A 142 29.24 -27.12 -2.98
C ASP A 142 29.01 -26.06 -1.90
N LEU A 143 29.37 -24.82 -2.22
CA LEU A 143 29.22 -23.63 -1.39
C LEU A 143 27.76 -23.35 -0.99
N SER A 144 26.80 -23.64 -1.88
CA SER A 144 25.38 -23.43 -1.62
C SER A 144 24.88 -24.34 -0.52
N LEU A 145 25.29 -25.62 -0.55
CA LEU A 145 24.98 -26.60 0.48
C LEU A 145 25.65 -26.25 1.81
N VAL A 146 26.86 -25.68 1.79
CA VAL A 146 27.51 -25.23 3.03
C VAL A 146 26.73 -24.08 3.67
N ALA A 147 26.34 -23.06 2.88
CA ALA A 147 25.55 -21.94 3.38
C ALA A 147 24.20 -22.41 3.97
N GLN A 148 23.52 -23.35 3.30
CA GLN A 148 22.30 -23.96 3.80
C GLN A 148 22.54 -24.73 5.10
N LYS A 149 23.60 -25.54 5.17
CA LYS A 149 23.90 -26.36 6.35
C LYS A 149 24.29 -25.51 7.56
N MET A 150 25.05 -24.44 7.37
CA MET A 150 25.38 -23.51 8.45
C MET A 150 24.14 -22.80 9.00
N ASN A 151 23.24 -22.34 8.11
CA ASN A 151 21.99 -21.73 8.54
C ASN A 151 21.10 -22.71 9.31
N GLN A 152 21.02 -23.97 8.85
CA GLN A 152 20.31 -25.04 9.57
C GLN A 152 20.88 -25.25 10.97
N LEU A 153 22.19 -25.45 11.10
CA LEU A 153 22.84 -25.70 12.40
C LEU A 153 22.67 -24.51 13.35
N PHE A 154 22.78 -23.29 12.84
CA PHE A 154 22.55 -22.08 13.62
C PHE A 154 21.10 -21.99 14.11
N THR A 155 20.13 -22.23 13.24
CA THR A 155 18.71 -22.22 13.60
C THR A 155 18.37 -23.30 14.61
N GLU A 156 18.88 -24.52 14.43
CA GLU A 156 18.73 -25.63 15.37
C GLU A 156 19.30 -25.26 16.74
N THR A 157 20.51 -24.69 16.78
CA THR A 157 21.14 -24.24 18.02
C THR A 157 20.28 -23.21 18.74
N LEU A 158 19.80 -22.18 18.02
CA LEU A 158 18.90 -21.16 18.58
C LEU A 158 17.58 -21.74 19.09
N GLN A 159 17.03 -22.75 18.43
CA GLN A 159 15.80 -23.43 18.87
C GLN A 159 16.01 -24.32 20.09
N THR A 160 17.23 -24.83 20.29
CA THR A 160 17.59 -25.63 21.46
C THR A 160 18.06 -24.81 22.65
N MET A 161 18.20 -23.49 22.52
CA MET A 161 18.46 -22.62 23.66
C MET A 161 17.17 -22.53 24.47
N ASP A 162 17.11 -23.24 25.60
CA ASP A 162 15.95 -23.26 26.50
C ASP A 162 15.54 -21.84 26.91
N THR A 163 14.23 -21.57 26.82
CA THR A 163 13.60 -20.28 27.17
C THR A 163 13.63 -19.98 28.67
N ASP A 164 14.08 -20.92 29.50
CA ASP A 164 14.05 -20.82 30.96
C ASP A 164 15.17 -19.93 31.53
N ASP A 165 16.31 -19.82 30.84
CA ASP A 165 17.44 -18.94 31.23
C ASP A 165 17.26 -17.48 30.76
N MET A 166 16.22 -17.20 29.98
CA MET A 166 15.89 -15.85 29.46
C MET A 166 14.91 -15.09 30.37
N ASN A 167 14.34 -15.74 31.39
CA ASN A 167 13.63 -15.04 32.46
C ASN A 167 14.67 -14.43 33.42
N LEU A 168 15.07 -13.18 33.13
CA LEU A 168 15.73 -12.38 34.15
C LEU A 168 14.78 -12.28 35.36
N PRO A 169 15.28 -12.50 36.60
CA PRO A 169 14.49 -12.14 37.77
C PRO A 169 14.18 -10.64 37.73
N ASP A 170 12.94 -10.28 38.05
CA ASP A 170 12.47 -8.88 38.18
C ASP A 170 13.42 -8.01 39.02
#